data_AF-A0A835KWX2-F1
#
_entry.id   AF-A0A835KWX2-F1
#
_cell.length_a   1.000
_cell.length_b   1.000
_cell.length_c   1.000
_cell.angle_alpha   90.00
_cell.angle_beta   90.00
_cell.angle_gamma   90.00
#
_symmetry.space_group_name_H-M   'P 1'
#
loop_
_entity.id
_entity.type
_entity.pdbx_description
1 polymer ?
#
loop_
_entity_poly.entity_id
_entity_poly.type
_entity_poly.pdbx_seq_one_letter_code
_entity_poly.pdbx_strand_id
1 'polypeptide(L)'
;MFDKLIKSSLKELIEQYQHSTNTHFEEINQDQPGFVQQIFVEMTRMKNEMEKLETGIRRYAGEDLSSLSLDDISDLEQQLEYSVSKVRARKHQLLNQQLENLRNKEHILEDQNTFLYRMIHENQQAAAALGGEVKLGDQMAPLAMLPPPPAFSAAAYYYGGESSSTALQLTPAAPQQQLHSVDVGFRLQPTQPNLQDPGCSGLHGHGLQLW
;
A
#
# COMPACT_ATOMS: atom_id res chain seq x y z
N MET A 1 -18.25 9.51 -49.28
CA MET A 1 -19.43 9.73 -48.41
C MET A 1 -19.15 9.25 -46.99
N PHE A 2 -18.62 8.03 -46.81
CA PHE A 2 -18.28 7.44 -45.50
C PHE A 2 -17.23 8.23 -44.69
N ASP A 3 -16.12 8.66 -45.29
CA ASP A 3 -15.11 9.48 -44.59
C ASP A 3 -15.66 10.78 -43.99
N LYS A 4 -16.66 11.37 -44.64
CA LYS A 4 -17.30 12.60 -44.16
C LYS A 4 -18.17 12.33 -42.92
N LEU A 5 -18.83 11.17 -42.89
CA LEU A 5 -19.60 10.71 -41.74
C LEU A 5 -18.69 10.38 -40.55
N ILE A 6 -17.58 9.68 -40.80
CA ILE A 6 -16.61 9.31 -39.76
C ILE A 6 -15.97 10.57 -39.15
N LYS A 7 -15.57 11.55 -39.98
CA LYS A 7 -15.05 12.82 -39.48
C LYS A 7 -16.07 13.60 -38.64
N SER A 8 -17.35 13.62 -39.04
CA SER A 8 -18.42 14.27 -38.27
C SER A 8 -18.63 13.57 -36.92
N SER A 9 -18.76 12.24 -36.93
CA SER A 9 -18.98 11.43 -35.72
C SER A 9 -17.79 11.49 -34.75
N LEU A 10 -16.56 11.48 -35.26
CA LEU A 10 -15.36 11.62 -34.44
C LEU A 10 -15.23 13.03 -33.85
N LYS A 11 -15.59 14.07 -34.61
CA LYS A 11 -15.60 15.44 -34.13
C LYS A 11 -16.62 15.63 -33.01
N GLU A 12 -17.84 15.12 -33.18
CA GLU A 12 -18.89 15.15 -32.15
C GLU A 12 -18.46 14.43 -30.87
N LEU A 13 -17.80 13.26 -31.00
CA LEU A 13 -17.27 12.51 -29.86
C LEU A 13 -16.17 13.28 -29.12
N ILE A 14 -15.24 13.91 -29.86
CA ILE A 14 -14.18 14.74 -29.29
C ILE A 14 -14.78 15.95 -28.57
N GLU A 15 -15.73 16.65 -29.18
CA GLU A 15 -16.40 17.80 -28.58
C GLU A 15 -17.07 17.40 -27.26
N GLN A 16 -17.82 16.29 -27.20
CA GLN A 16 -18.42 15.81 -25.95
C GLN A 16 -17.36 15.51 -24.88
N TYR A 17 -16.21 14.95 -25.26
CA TYR A 17 -15.12 14.63 -24.34
C TYR A 17 -14.44 15.90 -23.80
N GLN A 18 -14.29 16.94 -24.63
CA GLN A 18 -13.74 18.23 -24.22
C GLN A 18 -14.67 18.94 -23.21
N HIS A 19 -15.99 18.87 -23.42
CA HIS A 19 -16.97 19.48 -22.53
C HIS A 19 -17.04 18.79 -21.17
N SER A 20 -16.89 17.46 -21.12
CA SER A 20 -16.94 16.70 -19.86
C SER A 20 -15.63 16.79 -19.06
N THR A 21 -14.50 16.92 -19.75
CA THR A 21 -13.16 16.89 -19.12
C THR A 21 -12.57 18.30 -18.93
N ASN A 22 -13.21 19.35 -19.47
CA ASN A 22 -12.71 20.74 -19.48
C ASN A 22 -11.27 20.85 -20.02
N THR A 23 -10.92 19.98 -20.98
CA THR A 23 -9.62 19.97 -21.66
C THR A 23 -9.83 20.39 -23.10
N HIS A 24 -9.23 21.52 -23.50
CA HIS A 24 -9.24 21.96 -24.89
C HIS A 24 -8.15 21.21 -25.66
N PHE A 25 -8.52 20.38 -26.63
CA PHE A 25 -7.55 19.86 -27.59
C PHE A 25 -7.45 20.87 -28.74
N GLU A 26 -6.30 21.53 -28.86
CA GLU A 26 -6.02 22.31 -30.06
C GLU A 26 -5.95 21.35 -31.26
N GLU A 27 -6.71 21.68 -32.31
CA GLU A 27 -6.67 20.93 -33.55
C GLU A 27 -5.29 21.14 -34.19
N ILE A 28 -4.47 20.10 -34.08
CA ILE A 28 -3.10 20.10 -34.57
C ILE A 28 -3.14 20.20 -36.11
N ASN A 29 -2.95 21.40 -36.62
CA ASN A 29 -2.92 21.65 -38.06
C ASN A 29 -1.56 21.20 -38.62
N GLN A 30 -1.51 20.00 -39.21
CA GLN A 30 -0.32 19.44 -39.85
C GLN A 30 0.25 20.32 -40.97
N ASP A 31 -0.59 21.14 -41.61
CA ASP A 31 -0.22 22.02 -42.72
C ASP A 31 0.36 23.38 -42.26
N GLN A 32 0.49 23.64 -40.95
CA GLN A 32 1.08 24.87 -40.46
C GLN A 32 2.60 24.86 -40.69
N PRO A 33 3.18 25.92 -41.30
CA PRO A 33 4.61 26.06 -41.40
C PRO A 33 5.21 26.15 -39.99
N GLY A 34 5.98 25.13 -39.60
CA GLY A 34 6.58 25.04 -38.27
C GLY A 34 5.97 24.00 -37.33
N PHE A 35 4.89 23.31 -37.71
CA PHE A 35 4.30 22.25 -36.89
C PHE A 35 5.29 21.11 -36.58
N VAL A 36 6.01 20.63 -37.60
CA VAL A 36 7.06 19.61 -37.43
C VAL A 36 8.19 20.12 -36.51
N GLN A 37 8.53 21.42 -36.61
CA GLN A 37 9.53 22.04 -35.74
C GLN A 37 9.06 22.09 -34.29
N GLN A 38 7.77 22.40 -34.05
CA GLN A 38 7.17 22.38 -32.72
C GLN A 38 7.18 20.98 -32.11
N ILE A 39 6.78 19.95 -32.88
CA ILE A 39 6.89 18.55 -32.43
C ILE A 39 8.33 18.20 -32.09
N PHE A 40 9.29 18.59 -32.92
CA PHE A 40 10.69 18.28 -32.67
C PHE A 40 11.21 18.94 -31.38
N VAL A 41 10.80 20.19 -31.13
CA VAL A 41 11.12 20.90 -29.88
C VAL A 41 10.52 20.20 -28.68
N GLU A 42 9.23 19.83 -28.73
CA GLU A 42 8.56 19.12 -27.64
C GLU A 42 9.17 17.73 -27.40
N MET A 43 9.48 16.98 -28.46
CA MET A 43 10.16 15.68 -28.36
C MET A 43 11.54 15.82 -27.73
N THR A 44 12.31 16.84 -28.13
CA THR A 44 13.63 17.12 -27.56
C THR A 44 13.51 17.50 -26.09
N ARG A 45 12.52 18.32 -25.73
CA ARG A 45 12.21 18.67 -24.34
C ARG A 45 11.91 17.43 -23.51
N MET A 46 11.01 16.55 -23.99
CA MET A 46 10.67 15.31 -23.31
C MET A 46 11.89 14.40 -23.14
N LYS A 47 12.73 14.28 -24.17
CA LYS A 47 13.96 13.50 -24.11
C LYS A 47 14.93 14.04 -23.05
N ASN A 48 15.11 15.36 -23.00
CA ASN A 48 15.98 15.99 -22.01
C ASN A 48 15.45 15.77 -20.58
N GLU A 49 14.14 15.83 -20.36
CA GLU A 49 13.54 15.54 -19.05
C GLU A 49 13.73 14.07 -18.65
N MET A 50 13.61 13.14 -19.61
CA MET A 50 13.92 11.72 -19.38
C MET A 50 15.38 11.51 -18.97
N GLU A 51 16.33 12.08 -19.71
CA GLU A 51 17.77 11.95 -19.40
C GLU A 51 18.12 12.58 -18.04
N LYS A 52 17.52 13.72 -17.70
CA LYS A 52 17.68 14.33 -16.36
C LYS A 52 17.19 13.42 -15.26
N LEU A 53 16.00 12.83 -15.41
CA LEU A 53 15.43 11.94 -14.41
C LEU A 53 16.26 10.66 -14.24
N GLU A 54 16.67 10.06 -15.35
CA GLU A 54 17.50 8.86 -15.36
C GLU A 54 18.86 9.12 -14.68
N THR A 55 19.48 10.26 -15.00
CA THR A 55 20.72 10.69 -14.35
C THR A 55 20.51 10.92 -12.85
N GLY A 56 19.37 11.49 -12.46
CA GLY A 56 18.99 11.63 -11.06
C GLY A 56 18.90 10.27 -10.35
N ILE A 57 18.24 9.29 -10.95
CA ILE A 57 18.13 7.93 -10.41
C ILE A 57 19.51 7.30 -10.22
N ARG A 58 20.38 7.39 -11.23
CA ARG A 58 21.76 6.89 -11.15
C ARG A 58 22.54 7.55 -10.02
N ARG A 59 22.42 8.88 -9.86
CA ARG A 59 23.04 9.62 -8.74
C ARG A 59 22.52 9.16 -7.39
N TYR A 60 21.21 8.99 -7.20
CA TYR A 60 20.66 8.43 -5.95
C TYR A 60 21.10 6.98 -5.71
N ALA A 61 21.43 6.23 -6.75
CA ALA A 61 22.02 4.90 -6.66
C ALA A 61 23.53 4.91 -6.38
N GLY A 62 24.16 6.09 -6.32
CA GLY A 62 25.60 6.25 -6.06
C GLY A 62 26.48 6.18 -7.31
N GLU A 63 25.88 6.26 -8.50
CA GLU A 63 26.58 6.25 -9.79
C GLU A 63 26.83 7.68 -10.30
N ASP A 64 27.74 7.85 -11.27
CA ASP A 64 28.05 9.13 -11.95
C ASP A 64 28.42 10.32 -11.04
N LEU A 65 28.89 10.06 -9.82
CA LEU A 65 29.18 11.10 -8.82
C LEU A 65 30.43 11.94 -9.11
N SER A 66 31.35 11.44 -9.94
CA SER A 66 32.62 12.11 -10.25
C SER A 66 32.48 13.49 -10.90
N SER A 67 31.29 13.81 -11.43
CA SER A 67 30.99 15.09 -12.08
C SER A 67 30.40 16.15 -11.14
N LEU A 68 30.08 15.78 -9.90
CA LEU A 68 29.43 16.64 -8.92
C LEU A 68 30.45 17.43 -8.10
N SER A 69 30.07 18.64 -7.70
CA SER A 69 30.84 19.38 -6.69
C SER A 69 30.59 18.81 -5.29
N LEU A 70 31.43 19.19 -4.33
CA LEU A 70 31.26 18.76 -2.94
C LEU A 70 29.91 19.23 -2.35
N ASP A 71 29.48 20.44 -2.69
CA ASP A 71 28.22 21.00 -2.24
C ASP A 71 27.04 20.18 -2.82
N ASP A 72 27.09 19.82 -4.10
CA ASP A 72 26.05 19.00 -4.72
C ASP A 72 25.97 17.59 -4.09
N ILE A 73 27.12 17.01 -3.69
CA ILE A 73 27.15 15.72 -2.99
C ILE A 73 26.52 15.85 -1.60
N SER A 74 26.83 16.91 -0.87
CA SER A 74 26.24 17.19 0.45
C SER A 74 24.71 17.32 0.36
N ASP A 75 24.21 18.03 -0.64
CA ASP A 75 22.76 18.18 -0.88
C ASP A 75 22.11 16.83 -1.21
N LEU A 76 22.76 16.02 -2.04
CA LEU A 76 22.30 14.67 -2.40
C LEU A 76 22.21 13.76 -1.16
N GLU A 77 23.23 13.78 -0.30
CA GLU A 77 23.26 13.03 0.96
C GLU A 77 22.13 13.46 1.89
N GLN A 78 21.94 14.77 2.07
CA GLN A 78 20.85 15.29 2.91
C GLN A 78 19.48 14.86 2.40
N GLN A 79 19.28 14.88 1.08
CA GLN A 79 18.03 14.45 0.47
C GLN A 79 17.78 12.94 0.65
N LEU A 80 18.83 12.12 0.52
CA LEU A 80 18.75 10.68 0.79
C LEU A 80 18.43 10.41 2.26
N GLU A 81 19.13 11.06 3.19
CA GLU A 81 18.89 10.92 4.62
C GLU A 81 17.46 11.29 5.00
N TYR A 82 16.96 12.43 4.51
CA TYR A 82 15.59 12.85 4.71
C TYR A 82 14.58 11.84 4.18
N SER A 83 14.79 11.32 2.96
CA SER A 83 13.88 10.35 2.34
C SER A 83 13.84 9.02 3.12
N VAL A 84 14.99 8.54 3.57
CA VAL A 84 15.13 7.32 4.38
C VAL A 84 14.47 7.51 5.75
N SER A 85 14.67 8.66 6.39
CA SER A 85 14.02 9.01 7.65
C SER A 85 12.50 8.99 7.51
N LYS A 86 11.96 9.59 6.43
CA LYS A 86 10.52 9.57 6.13
C LYS A 86 9.96 8.16 5.95
N VAL A 87 10.68 7.29 5.23
CA VAL A 87 10.28 5.88 5.05
C VAL A 87 10.28 5.13 6.39
N ARG A 88 11.33 5.29 7.21
CA ARG A 88 11.41 4.66 8.54
C ARG A 88 10.30 5.13 9.46
N ALA A 89 10.04 6.45 9.50
CA ALA A 89 8.95 7.02 10.30
C ALA A 89 7.59 6.43 9.90
N ARG A 90 7.31 6.33 8.59
CA ARG A 90 6.07 5.71 8.11
C ARG A 90 5.97 4.23 8.47
N LYS A 91 7.05 3.46 8.33
CA LYS A 91 7.09 2.05 8.75
C LYS A 91 6.82 1.91 10.25
N HIS A 92 7.45 2.74 11.08
CA HIS A 92 7.24 2.72 12.52
C HIS A 92 5.81 3.08 12.90
N GLN A 93 5.22 4.10 12.26
CA GLN A 93 3.82 4.45 12.45
C GLN A 93 2.87 3.27 12.15
N LEU A 94 3.09 2.57 11.04
CA LEU A 94 2.26 1.41 10.66
C LEU A 94 2.42 0.25 11.64
N LEU A 95 3.64 -0.03 12.09
CA LEU A 95 3.90 -1.06 13.10
C LEU A 95 3.22 -0.75 14.43
N ASN A 96 3.24 0.51 14.87
CA ASN A 96 2.54 0.94 16.08
C ASN A 96 1.02 0.78 15.94
N GLN A 97 0.45 1.10 14.77
CA GLN A 97 -0.97 0.86 14.50
C GLN A 97 -1.32 -0.63 14.56
N GLN A 98 -0.46 -1.50 14.03
CA GLN A 98 -0.67 -2.95 14.12
C GLN A 98 -0.59 -3.46 15.55
N LEU A 99 0.39 -2.99 16.33
CA LEU A 99 0.53 -3.34 17.74
C LEU A 99 -0.72 -2.96 18.54
N GLU A 100 -1.24 -1.75 18.30
CA GLU A 100 -2.44 -1.27 18.99
C GLU A 100 -3.69 -2.08 18.62
N ASN A 101 -3.85 -2.41 17.33
CA ASN A 101 -4.94 -3.28 16.88
C ASN A 101 -4.89 -4.67 17.53
N LEU A 102 -3.68 -5.24 17.69
CA LEU A 102 -3.52 -6.53 18.35
C LEU A 102 -3.84 -6.46 19.85
N ARG A 103 -3.42 -5.40 20.54
CA ARG A 103 -3.76 -5.16 21.96
C ARG A 103 -5.27 -5.01 22.16
N ASN A 104 -5.94 -4.26 21.29
CA ASN A 104 -7.39 -4.13 21.35
C ASN A 104 -8.09 -5.48 21.12
N LYS A 105 -7.58 -6.29 20.19
CA LYS A 105 -8.12 -7.63 19.95
C LYS A 105 -7.89 -8.57 21.13
N GLU A 106 -6.72 -8.51 21.75
CA GLU A 106 -6.41 -9.25 22.97
C GLU A 106 -7.41 -8.89 24.08
N HIS A 107 -7.61 -7.60 24.35
CA HIS A 107 -8.57 -7.13 25.35
C HIS A 107 -10.01 -7.61 25.06
N ILE A 108 -10.48 -7.52 23.81
CA ILE A 108 -11.82 -7.99 23.43
C ILE A 108 -11.97 -9.50 23.68
N LEU A 109 -10.94 -10.28 23.35
CA LEU A 109 -10.96 -11.73 23.55
C LEU A 109 -10.93 -12.09 25.04
N GLU A 110 -10.16 -11.36 25.85
CA GLU A 110 -10.13 -11.53 27.31
C GLU A 110 -11.50 -11.24 27.95
N ASP A 111 -12.16 -10.16 27.52
CA ASP A 111 -13.51 -9.80 27.97
C ASP A 111 -14.53 -10.89 27.61
N GLN A 112 -14.51 -11.36 26.35
CA GLN A 112 -15.38 -12.43 25.88
C GLN A 112 -15.13 -13.74 26.64
N ASN A 113 -13.88 -14.08 26.88
CA ASN A 113 -13.52 -15.30 27.60
C ASN A 113 -13.99 -15.22 29.07
N THR A 114 -13.76 -14.09 29.72
CA THR A 114 -14.24 -13.83 31.09
C THR A 114 -15.76 -13.92 31.17
N PHE A 115 -16.47 -13.39 30.18
CA PHE A 115 -17.93 -13.50 30.08
C PHE A 115 -18.38 -14.96 29.93
N LEU A 116 -17.74 -15.74 29.06
CA LEU A 116 -18.06 -17.16 28.87
C LEU A 116 -17.79 -17.98 30.13
N TYR A 117 -16.68 -17.75 30.83
CA TYR A 117 -16.40 -18.41 32.11
C TYR A 117 -17.49 -18.13 33.14
N ARG A 118 -17.94 -16.88 33.25
CA ARG A 118 -19.04 -16.50 34.12
C ARG A 118 -20.32 -17.27 33.77
N MET A 119 -20.66 -17.33 32.48
CA MET A 119 -21.87 -18.02 32.01
C MET A 119 -21.82 -19.53 32.24
N ILE A 120 -20.67 -20.17 32.02
CA ILE A 120 -20.49 -21.59 32.30
C ILE A 120 -20.67 -21.86 33.79
N HIS A 121 -20.06 -21.04 34.65
CA HIS A 121 -20.14 -21.19 36.09
C HIS A 121 -21.59 -21.01 36.61
N GLU A 122 -22.30 -19.99 36.13
CA GLU A 122 -23.72 -19.77 36.47
C GLU A 122 -24.61 -20.94 36.01
N ASN A 123 -24.38 -21.46 34.80
CA ASN A 123 -25.14 -22.60 34.28
C ASN A 123 -24.83 -23.89 35.05
N GLN A 124 -23.58 -24.12 35.45
CA GLN A 124 -23.19 -25.27 36.25
C GLN A 124 -23.79 -25.21 37.66
N GLN A 125 -23.89 -24.03 38.26
CA GLN A 125 -24.61 -23.82 39.51
C GLN A 125 -26.12 -24.12 39.37
N ALA A 126 -26.74 -23.65 38.27
CA ALA A 126 -28.15 -23.93 38.00
C ALA A 126 -28.42 -25.43 37.77
N ALA A 127 -27.53 -26.13 37.05
CA ALA A 127 -27.64 -27.57 36.81
C ALA A 127 -27.47 -28.40 38.10
N ALA A 128 -26.53 -28.01 38.98
CA ALA A 128 -26.34 -28.64 40.28
C ALA A 128 -27.57 -28.48 41.20
N ALA A 129 -28.27 -27.34 41.14
CA ALA A 129 -29.50 -27.10 41.89
C ALA A 129 -30.70 -27.95 41.42
N LEU A 130 -30.67 -28.43 40.17
CA LEU A 130 -31.70 -29.28 39.55
C LEU A 130 -31.36 -30.79 39.59
N GLY A 131 -30.30 -31.19 40.28
CA GLY A 131 -29.95 -32.61 40.52
C GLY A 131 -29.32 -33.34 39.33
N GLY A 132 -28.89 -32.62 38.29
CA GLY A 132 -28.17 -33.20 37.14
C GLY A 132 -26.65 -33.07 37.30
N GLU A 133 -25.93 -34.19 37.45
CA GLU A 133 -24.47 -34.20 37.36
C GLU A 133 -24.03 -33.97 35.91
N VAL A 134 -23.48 -32.79 35.61
CA VAL A 134 -22.60 -32.58 34.45
C VAL A 134 -21.17 -32.42 34.97
N LYS A 135 -20.46 -33.55 35.08
CA LYS A 135 -19.01 -33.56 35.24
C LYS A 135 -18.38 -33.23 33.88
N LEU A 136 -18.02 -31.96 33.68
CA LEU A 136 -17.00 -31.59 32.70
C LEU A 136 -15.73 -31.25 33.49
N GLY A 137 -14.66 -31.97 33.19
CA GLY A 137 -13.48 -32.18 34.03
C GLY A 137 -12.89 -30.96 34.74
N ASP A 138 -12.52 -31.18 36.00
CA ASP A 138 -11.63 -30.35 36.82
C ASP A 138 -10.24 -30.23 36.18
N GLN A 139 -10.08 -29.49 35.10
CA GLN A 139 -8.79 -29.02 34.61
C GLN A 139 -8.96 -27.69 33.89
N MET A 140 -9.11 -26.60 34.63
CA MET A 140 -8.90 -25.26 34.07
C MET A 140 -7.88 -24.53 34.93
N ALA A 141 -6.60 -24.83 34.68
CA ALA A 141 -5.49 -24.10 35.27
C ALA A 141 -5.54 -22.62 34.82
N PRO A 142 -5.11 -21.67 35.67
CA PRO A 142 -5.02 -20.28 35.27
C PRO A 142 -4.04 -20.16 34.09
N LEU A 143 -4.45 -19.44 33.03
CA LEU A 143 -3.67 -19.13 31.82
C LEU A 143 -2.43 -18.26 32.08
N ALA A 144 -1.89 -18.24 33.30
CA ALA A 144 -0.66 -17.53 33.64
C ALA A 144 0.60 -18.13 32.98
N MET A 145 0.48 -19.25 32.23
CA MET A 145 1.61 -20.00 31.67
C MET A 145 1.40 -20.42 30.20
N LEU A 146 0.66 -19.64 29.40
CA LEU A 146 0.80 -19.82 27.94
C LEU A 146 2.18 -19.27 27.55
N PRO A 147 3.09 -20.08 26.97
CA PRO A 147 4.40 -19.57 26.57
C PRO A 147 4.19 -18.39 25.61
N PRO A 148 5.01 -17.33 25.72
CA PRO A 148 4.90 -16.19 24.81
C PRO A 148 4.94 -16.72 23.38
N PRO A 149 4.08 -16.23 22.47
CA PRO A 149 4.14 -16.61 21.07
C PRO A 149 5.59 -16.44 20.60
N PRO A 150 6.15 -17.40 19.83
CA PRO A 150 7.53 -17.34 19.39
C PRO A 150 7.77 -15.96 18.80
N ALA A 151 8.78 -15.26 19.32
CA ALA A 151 9.10 -13.90 18.92
C ALA A 151 9.00 -13.80 17.40
N PHE A 152 8.13 -12.91 16.91
CA PHE A 152 7.98 -12.67 15.48
C PHE A 152 9.36 -12.38 14.91
N SER A 153 9.95 -13.39 14.24
CA SER A 153 11.31 -13.30 13.74
C SER A 153 11.27 -12.43 12.49
N ALA A 154 11.45 -11.13 12.69
CA ALA A 154 11.58 -10.16 11.61
C ALA A 154 12.79 -10.46 10.70
N ALA A 155 13.75 -11.27 11.16
CA ALA A 155 14.95 -11.61 10.41
C ALA A 155 14.65 -12.33 9.09
N ALA A 156 13.59 -13.14 9.02
CA ALA A 156 13.20 -13.82 7.79
C ALA A 156 12.70 -12.87 6.68
N TYR A 157 12.26 -11.66 7.05
CA TYR A 157 11.70 -10.67 6.13
C TYR A 157 12.66 -9.52 5.78
N TYR A 158 13.82 -9.43 6.44
CA TYR A 158 14.82 -8.37 6.18
C TYR A 158 16.00 -8.82 5.32
N TYR A 159 16.20 -10.13 5.12
CA TYR A 159 17.28 -10.70 4.28
C TYR A 159 16.76 -11.63 3.15
N GLY A 160 15.52 -11.42 2.70
CA GLY A 160 15.04 -11.98 1.43
C GLY A 160 15.48 -11.09 0.28
N GLY A 161 16.64 -11.37 -0.33
CA GLY A 161 17.05 -10.73 -1.58
C GLY A 161 16.08 -11.11 -2.69
N GLU A 162 15.05 -10.31 -2.90
CA GLU A 162 14.23 -10.35 -4.09
C GLU A 162 15.04 -9.78 -5.26
N SER A 163 15.63 -10.69 -6.03
CA SER A 163 16.04 -10.39 -7.41
C SER A 163 14.81 -9.86 -8.13
N SER A 164 14.85 -8.56 -8.42
CA SER A 164 13.91 -7.83 -9.26
C SER A 164 13.66 -8.61 -10.56
N SER A 165 12.54 -9.33 -10.65
CA SER A 165 12.20 -10.12 -11.83
C SER A 165 11.14 -9.41 -12.66
N THR A 166 11.63 -8.58 -13.58
CA THR A 166 10.88 -8.11 -14.74
C THR A 166 11.42 -8.86 -15.96
N ALA A 167 11.11 -10.15 -16.13
CA ALA A 167 11.33 -10.83 -17.41
C ALA A 167 10.57 -12.17 -17.49
N LEU A 168 9.77 -12.31 -18.55
CA LEU A 168 9.21 -13.56 -19.04
C LEU A 168 10.31 -14.63 -19.16
N GLN A 169 10.20 -15.76 -18.45
CA GLN A 169 11.00 -16.96 -18.72
C GLN A 169 10.10 -18.10 -19.22
N LEU A 170 10.28 -18.46 -20.48
CA LEU A 170 9.76 -19.65 -21.15
C LEU A 170 10.82 -20.75 -21.09
N THR A 171 10.59 -21.86 -20.37
CA THR A 171 11.22 -23.20 -20.58
C THR A 171 10.64 -24.26 -19.62
N PRO A 172 10.66 -25.58 -19.97
CA PRO A 172 9.71 -26.56 -19.45
C PRO A 172 10.16 -27.32 -18.19
N ALA A 173 9.16 -27.90 -17.53
CA ALA A 173 9.16 -28.49 -16.20
C ALA A 173 9.88 -29.85 -16.05
N ALA A 174 10.40 -30.10 -14.84
CA ALA A 174 10.57 -31.43 -14.25
C ALA A 174 10.31 -31.37 -12.72
N PRO A 175 9.85 -32.47 -12.09
CA PRO A 175 8.87 -32.39 -11.02
C PRO A 175 9.50 -32.53 -9.62
N GLN A 176 9.07 -31.69 -8.67
CA GLN A 176 9.27 -31.97 -7.25
C GLN A 176 7.99 -31.77 -6.44
N GLN A 177 7.37 -32.92 -6.20
CA GLN A 177 6.76 -33.37 -4.95
C GLN A 177 5.76 -32.44 -4.24
N GLN A 178 4.53 -32.90 -4.35
CA GLN A 178 3.33 -32.53 -3.62
C GLN A 178 3.56 -32.52 -2.10
N LEU A 179 3.52 -31.34 -1.49
CA LEU A 179 3.17 -31.18 -0.08
C LEU A 179 2.10 -30.10 -0.02
N HIS A 180 0.85 -30.54 0.07
CA HIS A 180 -0.29 -29.67 0.37
C HIS A 180 -0.04 -28.99 1.71
N SER A 181 0.35 -27.72 1.66
CA SER A 181 0.28 -26.81 2.80
C SER A 181 -0.59 -25.66 2.36
N VAL A 182 -1.71 -25.49 3.05
CA VAL A 182 -2.70 -24.44 2.83
C VAL A 182 -1.97 -23.09 2.91
N ASP A 183 -1.90 -22.41 1.78
CA ASP A 183 -1.40 -21.04 1.67
C ASP A 183 -2.34 -20.12 2.46
N VAL A 184 -2.02 -19.86 3.72
CA VAL A 184 -2.64 -18.78 4.51
C VAL A 184 -1.78 -17.54 4.34
N GLY A 185 -1.67 -17.06 3.11
CA GLY A 185 -1.06 -15.79 2.78
C GLY A 185 -1.93 -14.64 3.30
N PHE A 186 -1.55 -14.01 4.40
CA PHE A 186 -2.16 -12.76 4.84
C PHE A 186 -1.72 -11.62 3.90
N ARG A 187 -2.48 -11.44 2.82
CA ARG A 187 -2.34 -10.31 1.91
C ARG A 187 -2.70 -9.01 2.64
N LEU A 188 -1.72 -8.15 2.81
CA LEU A 188 -1.85 -6.82 3.41
C LEU A 188 -2.75 -5.93 2.53
N GLN A 189 -3.88 -5.51 3.07
CA GLN A 189 -4.70 -4.43 2.50
C GLN A 189 -4.45 -3.17 3.35
N PRO A 190 -4.24 -2.00 2.75
CA PRO A 190 -4.34 -0.74 3.46
C PRO A 190 -5.76 -0.67 4.02
N THR A 191 -5.90 -0.68 5.35
CA THR A 191 -7.22 -0.53 5.97
C THR A 191 -7.69 0.89 5.66
N GLN A 192 -8.75 1.02 4.86
CA GLN A 192 -9.40 2.31 4.65
C GLN A 192 -9.85 2.86 6.01
N PRO A 193 -9.75 4.17 6.25
CA PRO A 193 -10.28 4.76 7.46
C PRO A 193 -11.79 4.51 7.50
N ASN A 194 -12.27 3.99 8.62
CA ASN A 194 -13.68 3.73 8.88
C ASN A 194 -14.50 5.01 8.64
N LEU A 195 -15.48 4.95 7.75
CA LEU A 195 -16.37 6.07 7.37
C LEU A 195 -17.62 6.15 8.28
N GLN A 196 -17.50 5.75 9.54
CA GLN A 196 -18.57 5.95 10.52
C GLN A 196 -18.02 6.51 11.82
N ASP A 197 -17.95 7.84 11.90
CA ASP A 197 -18.15 8.56 13.15
C ASP A 197 -19.07 9.76 12.90
N PRO A 198 -20.34 9.71 13.36
CA PRO A 198 -21.23 10.85 13.32
C PRO A 198 -20.98 11.72 14.56
N GLY A 199 -19.93 12.53 14.54
CA GLY A 199 -19.71 13.43 15.69
C GLY A 199 -18.35 14.09 15.76
N CYS A 200 -18.04 15.00 14.85
CA CYS A 200 -17.07 16.07 15.10
C CYS A 200 -17.49 17.31 14.32
N SER A 201 -18.46 18.03 14.86
CA SER A 201 -18.77 19.39 14.45
C SER A 201 -17.69 20.33 14.96
N GLY A 202 -17.08 21.08 14.04
CA GLY A 202 -16.39 22.34 14.31
C GLY A 202 -14.87 22.25 14.46
N LEU A 203 -14.14 22.71 13.44
CA LEU A 203 -13.60 24.07 13.41
C LEU A 203 -12.84 24.32 12.10
N HIS A 204 -13.00 25.55 11.61
CA HIS A 204 -12.41 26.11 10.40
C HIS A 204 -10.89 25.89 10.28
N GLY A 205 -10.43 25.51 9.09
CA GLY A 205 -9.02 25.51 8.71
C GLY A 205 -8.86 25.48 7.20
N HIS A 206 -8.55 26.65 6.65
CA HIS A 206 -8.27 26.97 5.25
C HIS A 206 -7.75 25.80 4.38
N GLY A 207 -8.49 25.53 3.29
CA GLY A 207 -8.00 24.71 2.19
C GLY A 207 -6.86 25.42 1.46
N LEU A 208 -5.67 24.83 1.51
CA LEU A 208 -4.60 25.13 0.56
C LEU A 208 -4.88 24.34 -0.71
N GLN A 209 -5.29 25.04 -1.76
CA GLN A 209 -5.22 24.56 -3.13
C GLN A 209 -3.76 24.37 -3.51
N LEU A 210 -3.41 23.15 -3.90
CA LEU A 210 -2.23 22.86 -4.73
C LEU A 210 -2.72 22.87 -6.18
N TRP A 211 -2.52 24.00 -6.85
CA TRP A 211 -1.96 24.17 -8.21
C TRP A 211 -1.41 25.59 -8.28
#